data_AF-A0A947SGS5-F1
#
_entry.id   AF-A0A947SGS5-F1
#
_cell.length_a   1.000
_cell.length_b   1.000
_cell.length_c   1.000
_cell.angle_alpha   90.00
_cell.angle_beta   90.00
_cell.angle_gamma   90.00
#
_symmetry.space_group_name_H-M   'P 1'
#
loop_
_entity.id
_entity.type
_entity.pdbx_description
1 polymer ?
#
loop_
_entity_poly.entity_id
_entity_poly.type
_entity_poly.pdbx_seq_one_letter_code
_entity_poly.pdbx_strand_id
1 'polypeptide(L)'
;MPEKAEFLKNRKEKLEKLKDKKINPFPSISKRDTSCLTAAKKFDNLKDKTIVLAGRVKLLRLHGGSCFINLYDGSGVFQLFVSKKEVGPEKYQELKLYDVGDILEASGTLFKTKKGEKTLMVDSFALLTKSLRPLPEKWHGL
;
A
#
# COMPACT_ATOMS: atom_id res chain seq x y z
N MET A 1 24.90 -8.25 -11.77
CA MET A 1 24.97 -7.63 -10.44
C MET A 1 24.25 -8.52 -9.44
N PRO A 2 24.99 -9.16 -8.50
CA PRO A 2 24.46 -10.16 -7.56
C PRO A 2 23.29 -9.63 -6.70
N GLU A 3 23.30 -8.33 -6.40
CA GLU A 3 22.28 -7.64 -5.61
C GLU A 3 20.85 -7.76 -6.18
N LYS A 4 20.68 -7.65 -7.51
CA LYS A 4 19.36 -7.79 -8.17
C LYS A 4 18.79 -9.22 -8.03
N ALA A 5 19.66 -10.23 -8.02
CA ALA A 5 19.26 -11.63 -7.88
C ALA A 5 18.81 -11.93 -6.44
N GLU A 6 19.46 -11.32 -5.45
CA GLU A 6 19.09 -11.42 -4.04
C GLU A 6 17.73 -10.77 -3.76
N PHE A 7 17.48 -9.58 -4.30
CA PHE A 7 16.15 -8.94 -4.22
C PHE A 7 15.05 -9.81 -4.82
N LEU A 8 15.31 -10.40 -5.98
CA LEU A 8 14.36 -11.28 -6.65
C LEU A 8 14.06 -12.53 -5.80
N LYS A 9 15.09 -13.13 -5.20
CA LYS A 9 14.95 -14.29 -4.31
C LYS A 9 14.08 -13.95 -3.10
N ASN A 10 14.38 -12.86 -2.38
CA ASN A 10 13.59 -12.41 -1.23
C ASN A 10 12.12 -12.13 -1.62
N ARG A 11 11.88 -11.46 -2.76
CA ARG A 11 10.51 -11.19 -3.23
C ARG A 11 9.76 -12.46 -3.61
N LYS A 12 10.43 -13.47 -4.16
CA LYS A 12 9.84 -14.81 -4.40
C LYS A 12 9.50 -15.53 -3.10
N GLU A 13 10.37 -15.49 -2.10
CA GLU A 13 10.09 -16.08 -0.78
C GLU A 13 8.87 -15.42 -0.11
N LYS A 14 8.73 -14.09 -0.21
CA LYS A 14 7.53 -13.39 0.26
C LYS A 14 6.28 -13.78 -0.53
N LEU A 15 6.40 -13.99 -1.84
CA LEU A 15 5.31 -14.46 -2.69
C LEU A 15 4.80 -15.84 -2.24
N GLU A 16 5.71 -16.79 -1.98
CA GLU A 16 5.32 -18.12 -1.50
C GLU A 16 4.64 -18.03 -0.13
N LYS A 17 5.18 -17.22 0.80
CA LYS A 17 4.53 -16.98 2.11
C LYS A 17 3.12 -16.39 1.99
N LEU A 18 2.85 -15.57 0.98
CA LEU A 18 1.50 -15.05 0.72
C LEU A 18 0.57 -16.18 0.25
N LYS A 19 1.04 -17.07 -0.62
CA LYS A 19 0.28 -18.25 -1.07
C LYS A 19 0.00 -19.23 0.08
N ASP A 20 0.98 -19.47 0.94
CA ASP A 20 0.82 -20.34 2.12
C ASP A 20 -0.26 -19.81 3.07
N LYS A 21 -0.35 -18.48 3.19
CA LYS A 21 -1.41 -17.78 3.93
C LYS A 21 -2.75 -17.71 3.19
N LYS A 22 -2.87 -18.36 2.02
CA LYS A 22 -4.04 -18.32 1.12
C LYS A 22 -4.43 -16.92 0.64
N ILE A 23 -3.47 -15.98 0.63
CA ILE A 23 -3.66 -14.64 0.09
C ILE A 23 -3.34 -14.69 -1.40
N ASN A 24 -4.33 -14.39 -2.25
CA ASN A 24 -4.09 -14.31 -3.69
C ASN A 24 -3.21 -13.08 -4.00
N PRO A 25 -1.99 -13.26 -4.54
CA PRO A 25 -1.09 -12.14 -4.83
C PRO A 25 -1.42 -11.40 -6.14
N PHE A 26 -2.35 -11.94 -6.95
CA PHE A 26 -2.78 -11.40 -8.24
C PHE A 26 -4.30 -11.55 -8.42
N PRO A 27 -5.15 -10.91 -7.59
CA PRO A 27 -6.58 -10.89 -7.83
C PRO A 27 -6.93 -10.17 -9.14
N SER A 28 -8.00 -10.62 -9.80
CA SER A 28 -8.48 -10.08 -11.07
C SER A 28 -9.36 -8.84 -10.93
N ILE A 29 -9.78 -8.50 -9.70
CA ILE A 29 -10.76 -7.44 -9.42
C ILE A 29 -10.21 -6.51 -8.34
N SER A 30 -10.40 -5.21 -8.52
CA SER A 30 -10.25 -4.19 -7.49
C SER A 30 -11.57 -3.46 -7.31
N LYS A 31 -11.88 -3.05 -6.08
CA LYS A 31 -13.06 -2.27 -5.73
C LYS A 31 -12.77 -0.77 -5.66
N ARG A 32 -11.74 -0.30 -6.40
CA ARG A 32 -11.34 1.12 -6.42
C ARG A 32 -12.54 2.01 -6.74
N ASP A 33 -12.81 2.96 -5.86
CA ASP A 33 -13.90 3.92 -5.98
C ASP A 33 -13.40 5.25 -6.57
N THR A 34 -12.25 5.74 -6.11
CA THR A 34 -11.74 7.06 -6.49
C THR A 34 -10.23 7.06 -6.75
N SER A 35 -9.74 8.16 -7.34
CA SER A 35 -8.31 8.37 -7.59
C SER A 35 -7.63 9.07 -6.41
N CYS A 36 -6.31 8.90 -6.29
CA CYS A 36 -5.49 9.60 -5.30
C CYS A 36 -5.63 11.12 -5.41
N LEU A 37 -5.63 11.67 -6.64
CA LEU A 37 -5.81 13.09 -6.89
C LEU A 37 -7.21 13.58 -6.45
N THR A 38 -8.26 12.80 -6.76
CA THR A 38 -9.63 13.16 -6.38
C THR A 38 -9.81 13.12 -4.86
N ALA A 39 -9.25 12.11 -4.17
CA ALA A 39 -9.25 12.05 -2.71
C ALA A 39 -8.54 13.27 -2.08
N ALA A 40 -7.45 13.73 -2.68
CA ALA A 40 -6.75 14.93 -2.23
C ALA A 40 -7.55 16.22 -2.48
N LYS A 41 -8.17 16.37 -3.66
CA LYS A 41 -8.92 17.58 -4.04
C LYS A 41 -10.27 17.69 -3.33
N LYS A 42 -11.03 16.60 -3.26
CA LYS A 42 -12.38 16.54 -2.65
C LYS A 42 -12.34 16.02 -1.21
N PHE A 43 -11.24 16.25 -0.51
CA PHE A 43 -10.98 15.70 0.82
C PHE A 43 -12.11 15.99 1.81
N ASP A 44 -12.51 17.25 1.94
CA ASP A 44 -13.53 17.65 2.92
C ASP A 44 -14.93 17.11 2.59
N ASN A 45 -15.21 16.82 1.31
CA ASN A 45 -16.47 16.21 0.86
C ASN A 45 -16.50 14.68 1.06
N LEU A 46 -15.32 14.05 1.12
CA LEU A 46 -15.17 12.60 1.20
C LEU A 46 -14.79 12.11 2.59
N LYS A 47 -14.43 13.01 3.53
CA LYS A 47 -13.90 12.65 4.85
C LYS A 47 -14.81 11.76 5.69
N ASP A 48 -16.12 11.95 5.58
CA ASP A 48 -17.12 11.22 6.34
C ASP A 48 -17.62 9.95 5.61
N LYS A 49 -16.99 9.59 4.49
CA LYS A 49 -17.32 8.42 3.68
C LYS A 49 -16.17 7.41 3.71
N THR A 50 -16.52 6.14 3.68
CA THR A 50 -15.55 5.08 3.35
C THR A 50 -15.25 5.17 1.85
N ILE A 51 -13.98 5.37 1.52
CA ILE A 51 -13.50 5.35 0.13
C ILE A 51 -12.53 4.20 -0.08
N VAL A 52 -12.36 3.79 -1.34
CA VAL A 52 -11.38 2.77 -1.73
C VAL A 52 -10.38 3.38 -2.72
N LEU A 53 -9.10 3.34 -2.36
CA LEU A 53 -7.98 3.74 -3.20
C LEU A 53 -7.19 2.50 -3.64
N ALA A 54 -6.67 2.51 -4.85
CA ALA A 54 -5.76 1.47 -5.32
C ALA A 54 -4.62 2.08 -6.14
N GLY A 55 -3.41 1.54 -5.96
CA GLY A 55 -2.23 2.06 -6.63
C GLY A 55 -0.95 1.35 -6.20
N ARG A 56 0.17 1.85 -6.71
CA ARG A 56 1.51 1.33 -6.47
C ARG A 56 2.09 1.90 -5.18
N VAL A 57 2.64 1.04 -4.33
CA VAL A 57 3.41 1.42 -3.15
C VAL A 57 4.70 2.09 -3.59
N LYS A 58 4.84 3.39 -3.31
CA LYS A 58 6.08 4.16 -3.52
C LYS A 58 6.94 4.22 -2.27
N LEU A 59 6.32 4.14 -1.10
CA LEU A 59 6.98 4.11 0.20
C LEU A 59 6.16 3.23 1.14
N LEU A 60 6.85 2.47 1.99
CA LEU A 60 6.26 1.67 3.06
C LEU A 60 7.16 1.78 4.29
N ARG A 61 6.65 2.36 5.38
CA ARG A 61 7.39 2.57 6.63
C ARG A 61 6.64 1.93 7.79
N LEU A 62 7.24 0.91 8.40
CA LEU A 62 6.70 0.21 9.57
C LEU A 62 7.21 0.85 10.87
N HIS A 63 6.31 1.05 11.82
CA HIS A 63 6.58 1.65 13.13
C HIS A 63 5.84 0.86 14.22
N GLY A 64 6.39 -0.29 14.63
CA GLY A 64 5.87 -1.11 15.74
C GLY A 64 4.42 -1.60 15.53
N GLY A 65 3.45 -0.74 15.86
CA GLY A 65 2.00 -0.95 15.67
C GLY A 65 1.32 -0.05 14.62
N SER A 66 2.07 0.72 13.84
CA SER A 66 1.53 1.54 12.75
C SER A 66 2.41 1.51 11.50
N CYS A 67 1.82 1.80 10.34
CA CYS A 67 2.51 1.83 9.06
C CYS A 67 2.03 3.02 8.23
N PHE A 68 2.98 3.74 7.64
CA PHE A 68 2.70 4.78 6.64
C PHE A 68 3.08 4.27 5.25
N ILE A 69 2.15 4.41 4.30
CA ILE A 69 2.33 3.99 2.92
C ILE A 69 2.04 5.16 1.99
N ASN A 70 2.90 5.41 1.00
CA ASN A 70 2.57 6.34 -0.09
C ASN A 70 2.10 5.54 -1.30
N LEU A 71 0.84 5.75 -1.68
CA LEU A 71 0.19 5.08 -2.80
C LEU A 71 0.18 5.99 -4.02
N TYR A 72 0.63 5.50 -5.17
CA TYR A 72 0.63 6.22 -6.45
C TYR A 72 -0.20 5.48 -7.48
N ASP A 73 -1.25 6.12 -8.00
CA ASP A 73 -2.20 5.51 -8.94
C ASP A 73 -2.08 6.03 -10.38
N GLY A 74 -1.05 6.83 -10.67
CA GLY A 74 -0.90 7.55 -11.94
C GLY A 74 -1.35 9.01 -11.86
N SER A 75 -2.41 9.30 -11.10
CA SER A 75 -2.95 10.66 -10.93
C SER A 75 -2.19 11.49 -9.90
N GLY A 76 -1.63 10.82 -8.89
CA GLY A 76 -0.93 11.49 -7.80
C GLY A 76 -0.53 10.52 -6.69
N VAL A 77 0.13 11.06 -5.67
CA VAL A 77 0.52 10.32 -4.47
C VAL A 77 -0.46 10.64 -3.34
N PHE A 78 -0.91 9.61 -2.62
CA PHE A 78 -1.74 9.78 -1.42
C PHE A 78 -1.18 8.97 -0.26
N GLN A 79 -1.23 9.51 0.95
CA GLN A 79 -0.75 8.83 2.15
C GLN A 79 -1.83 7.91 2.72
N LEU A 80 -1.43 6.71 3.10
CA LEU A 80 -2.22 5.77 3.88
C LEU A 80 -1.60 5.60 5.26
N PHE A 81 -2.44 5.45 6.27
CA PHE A 81 -2.06 5.09 7.61
C PHE A 81 -2.77 3.80 7.99
N VAL A 82 -1.99 2.75 8.24
CA VAL A 82 -2.48 1.45 8.69
C VAL A 82 -2.07 1.27 10.14
N SER A 83 -3.02 1.01 11.04
CA SER A 83 -2.71 0.74 12.43
C SER A 83 -3.12 -0.68 12.81
N LYS A 84 -2.31 -1.33 13.65
CA LYS A 84 -2.61 -2.67 14.18
C LYS A 84 -3.95 -2.72 14.93
N LYS A 85 -4.39 -1.58 15.48
CA LYS A 85 -5.66 -1.44 16.18
C LYS A 85 -6.84 -1.54 15.21
N GLU A 86 -6.77 -0.86 14.06
CA GLU A 86 -7.89 -0.82 13.10
C GLU A 86 -7.97 -2.11 12.28
N VAL A 87 -6.85 -2.59 11.73
CA VAL A 87 -6.88 -3.79 10.84
C VAL A 87 -6.72 -5.12 11.59
N GLY A 88 -6.38 -5.07 12.89
CA GLY A 88 -6.07 -6.26 13.69
C GLY A 88 -4.63 -6.79 13.54
N PRO A 89 -4.17 -7.60 14.51
CA PRO A 89 -2.78 -8.07 14.59
C PRO A 89 -2.34 -8.93 13.41
N GLU A 90 -3.19 -9.86 12.97
CA GLU A 90 -2.87 -10.81 11.90
C GLU A 90 -2.72 -10.11 10.56
N LYS A 91 -3.72 -9.28 10.21
CA LYS A 91 -3.71 -8.48 8.98
C LYS A 91 -2.53 -7.52 8.97
N TYR A 92 -2.26 -6.83 10.08
CA TYR A 92 -1.12 -5.93 10.18
C TYR A 92 0.22 -6.64 9.94
N GLN A 93 0.38 -7.89 10.40
CA GLN A 93 1.60 -8.67 10.14
C GLN A 93 1.80 -8.99 8.65
N GLU A 94 0.74 -9.02 7.85
CA GLU A 94 0.85 -9.21 6.39
C GLU A 94 1.67 -8.11 5.74
N LEU A 95 1.67 -6.88 6.26
CA LEU A 95 2.45 -5.76 5.70
C LEU A 95 3.97 -6.04 5.63
N LYS A 96 4.49 -6.98 6.42
CA LYS A 96 5.90 -7.42 6.33
C LYS A 96 6.21 -8.15 5.02
N LEU A 97 5.19 -8.69 4.36
CA LEU A 97 5.27 -9.37 3.07
C LEU A 97 5.10 -8.43 1.88
N TYR A 98 4.72 -7.18 2.14
CA TYR A 98 4.53 -6.15 1.13
C TYR A 98 5.85 -5.41 0.91
N ASP A 99 6.05 -4.89 -0.29
CA ASP A 99 7.25 -4.18 -0.70
C ASP A 99 6.91 -2.93 -1.53
N VAL A 100 7.85 -1.99 -1.57
CA VAL A 100 7.83 -0.91 -2.56
C VAL A 100 7.77 -1.52 -3.97
N GLY A 101 6.88 -0.99 -4.80
CA GLY A 101 6.60 -1.47 -6.15
C GLY A 101 5.37 -2.36 -6.25
N ASP A 102 4.89 -2.95 -5.14
CA ASP A 102 3.63 -3.70 -5.11
C ASP A 102 2.43 -2.80 -5.43
N ILE A 103 1.35 -3.40 -5.93
CA ILE A 103 0.07 -2.72 -6.12
C ILE A 103 -0.88 -3.24 -5.06
N LEU A 104 -1.55 -2.34 -4.34
CA LEU A 104 -2.55 -2.68 -3.33
C LEU A 104 -3.80 -1.83 -3.50
N GLU A 105 -4.90 -2.31 -2.94
CA GLU A 105 -6.06 -1.50 -2.61
C GLU A 105 -6.19 -1.33 -1.10
N ALA A 106 -6.72 -0.20 -0.68
CA ALA A 106 -7.00 0.11 0.72
C ALA A 106 -8.33 0.85 0.81
N SER A 107 -9.15 0.46 1.79
CA SER A 107 -10.42 1.09 2.12
C SER A 107 -10.35 1.73 3.50
N GLY A 108 -11.00 2.89 3.64
CA GLY A 108 -11.24 3.48 4.95
C GLY A 108 -11.66 4.94 4.86
N THR A 109 -11.39 5.73 5.90
CA THR A 109 -11.89 7.11 6.05
C THR A 109 -10.76 8.13 5.99
N LEU A 110 -11.05 9.35 5.52
CA LEU A 110 -10.02 10.38 5.39
C LEU A 110 -9.86 11.17 6.69
N PHE A 111 -8.61 11.44 7.07
CA PHE A 111 -8.27 12.29 8.19
C PHE A 111 -6.99 13.11 7.92
N LYS A 112 -6.76 14.14 8.72
CA LYS A 112 -5.49 14.88 8.70
C LYS A 112 -4.62 14.41 9.87
N THR A 113 -3.36 14.11 9.60
CA THR A 113 -2.41 13.82 10.67
C THR A 113 -2.13 15.06 11.51
N LYS A 114 -1.46 14.90 12.66
CA LYS A 114 -1.00 16.04 13.49
C LYS A 114 -0.15 17.06 12.72
N LYS A 115 0.51 16.64 11.64
CA LYS A 115 1.31 17.51 10.76
C LYS A 115 0.51 18.13 9.60
N GLY A 116 -0.81 17.92 9.57
CA GLY A 116 -1.70 18.47 8.54
C GLY A 116 -1.77 17.66 7.24
N GLU A 117 -1.14 16.49 7.19
CA GLU A 117 -1.11 15.67 5.96
C GLU A 117 -2.43 14.91 5.75
N LYS A 118 -3.04 15.09 4.58
CA LYS A 118 -4.25 14.37 4.15
C LYS A 118 -3.94 12.88 3.99
N THR A 119 -4.64 12.04 4.75
CA THR A 119 -4.30 10.63 4.89
C THR A 119 -5.56 9.77 4.92
N LEU A 120 -5.49 8.56 4.38
CA LEU A 120 -6.52 7.53 4.54
C LEU A 120 -6.21 6.73 5.82
N MET A 121 -7.10 6.74 6.81
CA MET A 121 -7.12 5.78 7.91
C MET A 121 -7.61 4.46 7.33
N VAL A 122 -6.76 3.44 7.29
CA VAL A 122 -7.06 2.18 6.62
C VAL A 122 -7.76 1.21 7.57
N ASP A 123 -8.96 0.80 7.18
CA ASP A 123 -9.77 -0.20 7.88
C ASP A 123 -9.55 -1.60 7.26
N SER A 124 -9.26 -1.65 5.96
CA SER A 124 -8.94 -2.90 5.25
C SER A 124 -8.03 -2.62 4.06
N PHE A 125 -7.18 -3.59 3.71
CA PHE A 125 -6.33 -3.54 2.54
C PHE A 125 -6.13 -4.93 1.94
N ALA A 126 -5.87 -4.96 0.63
CA ALA A 126 -5.59 -6.18 -0.10
C ALA A 126 -4.45 -5.96 -1.11
N LEU A 127 -3.61 -6.97 -1.28
CA LEU A 127 -2.60 -6.97 -2.32
C LEU A 127 -3.27 -7.25 -3.67
N LEU A 128 -3.05 -6.38 -4.65
CA LEU A 128 -3.53 -6.58 -6.02
C LEU A 128 -2.46 -7.17 -6.93
N THR A 129 -1.19 -6.85 -6.68
CA THR A 129 -0.08 -7.38 -7.47
C THR A 129 1.20 -7.36 -6.66
N LYS A 130 1.84 -8.51 -6.51
CA LYS A 130 3.21 -8.60 -6.00
C LYS A 130 4.21 -8.18 -7.08
N SER A 131 5.05 -7.19 -6.79
CA SER A 131 6.19 -6.86 -7.63
C SER A 131 7.38 -7.74 -7.27
N LEU A 132 7.94 -8.44 -8.27
CA LEU A 132 9.12 -9.30 -8.11
C LEU A 132 10.44 -8.58 -8.39
N ARG A 133 10.38 -7.44 -9.08
CA ARG A 133 11.55 -6.60 -9.34
C ARG A 133 11.43 -5.30 -8.53
N PRO A 134 12.56 -4.78 -8.01
CA PRO A 134 12.55 -3.47 -7.38
C PRO A 134 12.28 -2.37 -8.42
N LEU A 135 11.78 -1.22 -7.95
CA LEU A 135 11.73 -0.02 -8.78
C LEU A 135 13.17 0.49 -9.04
N PRO A 136 13.43 1.19 -10.15
CA PRO A 136 14.71 1.85 -10.38
C PRO A 136 15.06 2.78 -9.22
N GLU A 137 16.32 2.80 -8.81
CA GLU A 137 16.80 3.75 -7.80
C GLU A 137 16.88 5.15 -8.40
N LYS A 138 16.56 6.16 -7.59
CA LYS A 138 16.51 7.57 -8.01
C LYS A 138 17.83 8.10 -8.59
N TRP A 139 18.96 7.49 -8.23
CA TRP A 139 20.30 7.94 -8.60
C TRP A 139 20.77 7.44 -9.98
N HIS A 140 20.10 6.43 -10.55
CA HIS A 140 20.55 5.80 -11.79
C HIS A 140 19.84 6.29 -13.04
N GLY A 141 18.92 7.26 -12.92
CA GLY A 141 18.06 7.65 -14.04
C GLY A 141 17.22 6.46 -14.53
N LEU A 142 16.42 6.68 -15.58
CA LEU A 142 15.87 5.60 -16.40
C LEU A 142 16.85 5.27 -17.51
#